data_AF-A0A093KZB8-F1
#
_entry.id   AF-A0A093KZB8-F1
#
_cell.length_a   1.000
_cell.length_b   1.000
_cell.length_c   1.000
_cell.angle_alpha   90.00
_cell.angle_beta   90.00
_cell.angle_gamma   90.00
#
_symmetry.space_group_name_H-M   'P 1'
#
loop_
_entity.id
_entity.type
_entity.pdbx_description
1 polymer ?
#
loop_
_entity_poly.entity_id
_entity_poly.type
_entity_poly.pdbx_seq_one_letter_code
_entity_poly.pdbx_strand_id
1 'polypeptide(L)'
;QVKGAPQCLPDVVPKRKRTRLKLPANPLRTTHKPSHVSQHPYRGRVIHLLALKNYKKPELLARLYRDGIYRKDKDCLAIVLQQVATLNPKDNTYALKDYLLKDIQRDWRGYDGADKQLLELILSRKLNSSQNATSTGHSESPVTSEKDAPS
;
A
#
# COMPACT_ATOMS: atom_id res chain seq x y z
N GLN A 1 -63.77 -63.79 29.52
CA GLN A 1 -64.43 -64.19 28.26
C GLN A 1 -63.67 -63.59 27.09
N VAL A 2 -63.64 -64.34 25.99
CA VAL A 2 -62.67 -64.31 24.89
C VAL A 2 -63.04 -63.35 23.76
N LYS A 3 -62.03 -62.83 23.03
CA LYS A 3 -62.00 -62.43 21.59
C LYS A 3 -60.73 -61.61 21.36
N GLY A 4 -59.86 -61.80 20.37
CA GLY A 4 -59.76 -62.68 19.21
C GLY A 4 -58.36 -62.45 18.57
N ALA A 5 -57.92 -63.41 17.75
CA ALA A 5 -56.61 -63.55 17.11
C ALA A 5 -56.46 -62.64 15.84
N PRO A 6 -55.58 -62.92 14.84
CA PRO A 6 -54.14 -63.21 14.78
C PRO A 6 -53.38 -62.35 13.70
N GLN A 7 -52.07 -62.60 13.54
CA GLN A 7 -51.19 -62.33 12.36
C GLN A 7 -50.84 -60.87 11.98
N CYS A 8 -49.54 -60.55 11.83
CA CYS A 8 -48.97 -59.88 10.64
C CYS A 8 -47.43 -59.63 10.75
N LEU A 9 -46.62 -60.44 10.05
CA LEU A 9 -45.44 -60.08 9.21
C LEU A 9 -44.29 -59.18 9.80
N PRO A 10 -43.22 -58.88 9.02
CA PRO A 10 -42.03 -59.72 8.86
C PRO A 10 -40.72 -59.02 9.26
N ASP A 11 -39.66 -59.83 9.33
CA ASP A 11 -38.22 -59.52 9.21
C ASP A 11 -37.87 -58.07 8.80
N VAL A 12 -37.33 -57.28 9.75
CA VAL A 12 -36.64 -56.03 9.44
C VAL A 12 -35.13 -56.29 9.42
N VAL A 13 -34.63 -56.64 8.24
CA VAL A 13 -33.19 -56.56 7.93
C VAL A 13 -32.65 -55.18 8.33
N PRO A 14 -31.49 -55.08 9.02
CA PRO A 14 -30.82 -53.80 9.22
C PRO A 14 -30.38 -53.22 7.88
N LYS A 15 -31.14 -52.26 7.35
CA LYS A 15 -30.73 -51.49 6.17
C LYS A 15 -29.47 -50.69 6.51
N ARG A 16 -28.37 -51.18 5.94
CA ARG A 16 -27.17 -50.44 5.54
C ARG A 16 -27.47 -48.96 5.27
N LYS A 17 -26.71 -48.06 5.89
CA LYS A 17 -25.81 -47.12 5.17
C LYS A 17 -25.15 -46.16 6.15
N ARG A 18 -23.82 -46.30 6.23
CA ARG A 18 -22.87 -45.31 6.74
C ARG A 18 -23.14 -43.97 6.04
N THR A 19 -23.95 -43.12 6.65
CA THR A 19 -24.40 -41.87 6.05
C THR A 19 -23.60 -40.72 6.65
N ARG A 20 -22.51 -40.40 5.95
CA ARG A 20 -21.85 -39.10 5.77
C ARG A 20 -22.00 -38.11 6.94
N LEU A 21 -20.88 -37.86 7.63
CA LEU A 21 -20.65 -36.73 8.54
C LEU A 21 -21.31 -35.46 7.97
N LYS A 22 -22.30 -34.93 8.70
CA LYS A 22 -22.92 -33.63 8.39
C LYS A 22 -21.99 -32.53 8.90
N LEU A 23 -21.04 -32.11 8.07
CA LEU A 23 -20.41 -30.81 8.26
C LEU A 23 -21.44 -29.75 7.83
N PRO A 24 -21.85 -28.79 8.68
CA PRO A 24 -22.63 -27.66 8.21
C PRO A 24 -21.81 -26.89 7.18
N ALA A 25 -22.39 -26.74 6.00
CA ALA A 25 -21.82 -26.07 4.85
C ALA A 25 -21.52 -24.61 5.20
N ASN A 26 -20.23 -24.25 5.23
CA ASN A 26 -19.83 -22.85 5.14
C ASN A 26 -20.07 -22.44 3.67
N PRO A 27 -21.00 -21.50 3.37
CA PRO A 27 -21.05 -20.94 2.04
C PRO A 27 -19.71 -20.29 1.75
N LEU A 28 -19.24 -20.46 0.51
CA LEU A 28 -18.09 -19.79 -0.06
C LEU A 28 -18.19 -18.28 0.17
N ARG A 29 -17.73 -17.79 1.32
CA ARG A 29 -17.19 -16.45 1.39
C ARG A 29 -15.89 -16.57 0.63
N THR A 30 -15.89 -16.10 -0.61
CA THR A 30 -14.69 -15.78 -1.37
C THR A 30 -13.80 -15.01 -0.41
N THR A 31 -12.87 -15.72 0.23
CA THR A 31 -11.88 -15.12 1.10
C THR A 31 -10.99 -14.34 0.16
N HIS A 32 -11.35 -13.09 -0.11
CA HIS A 32 -10.41 -12.13 -0.64
C HIS A 32 -9.34 -12.05 0.45
N LYS A 33 -8.33 -12.92 0.35
CA LYS A 33 -7.22 -12.95 1.31
C LYS A 33 -6.74 -11.51 1.34
N PRO A 34 -6.84 -10.82 2.50
CA PRO A 34 -6.42 -9.44 2.55
C PRO A 34 -4.99 -9.44 2.05
N SER A 35 -4.74 -8.72 0.95
CA SER A 35 -3.39 -8.54 0.46
C SER A 35 -2.56 -8.04 1.65
N HIS A 36 -1.34 -8.53 1.86
CA HIS A 36 -0.52 -8.03 2.97
C HIS A 36 -0.31 -6.50 2.90
N VAL A 37 -0.49 -5.92 1.71
CA VAL A 37 -0.62 -4.47 1.49
C VAL A 37 -1.84 -3.89 2.21
N SER A 38 -3.01 -4.52 2.10
CA SER A 38 -4.25 -4.16 2.82
C SER A 38 -4.24 -4.40 4.35
N GLN A 39 -3.17 -4.98 4.91
CA GLN A 39 -2.99 -5.13 6.36
C GLN A 39 -2.27 -3.92 7.00
N HIS A 40 -1.50 -3.16 6.22
CA HIS A 40 -0.77 -2.00 6.75
C HIS A 40 -1.69 -0.83 7.08
N PRO A 41 -1.37 0.06 8.02
CA PRO A 41 -2.18 1.26 8.25
C PRO A 41 -2.29 2.09 6.97
N TYR A 42 -3.46 2.69 6.71
CA TYR A 42 -3.72 3.50 5.52
C TYR A 42 -2.64 4.57 5.30
N ARG A 43 -2.25 5.26 6.39
CA ARG A 43 -1.14 6.22 6.42
C ARG A 43 0.18 5.62 5.90
N GLY A 44 0.53 4.42 6.38
CA GLY A 44 1.75 3.73 5.96
C GLY A 44 1.76 3.47 4.46
N ARG A 45 0.64 3.02 3.89
CA ARG A 45 0.55 2.77 2.43
C ARG A 45 0.75 4.04 1.61
N VAL A 46 0.14 5.16 2.02
CA VAL A 46 0.33 6.45 1.35
C VAL A 46 1.80 6.88 1.39
N ILE A 47 2.48 6.70 2.54
CA ILE A 47 3.91 6.98 2.68
C ILE A 47 4.73 6.15 1.68
N HIS A 48 4.49 4.83 1.61
CA HIS A 48 5.24 3.95 0.72
C HIS A 48 5.01 4.25 -0.76
N LEU A 49 3.81 4.69 -1.15
CA LEU A 49 3.55 5.10 -2.53
C LEU A 49 4.30 6.41 -2.85
N LEU A 50 4.17 7.43 -2.00
CA LEU A 50 4.82 8.72 -2.21
C LEU A 50 6.35 8.66 -2.11
N ALA A 51 6.89 7.63 -1.45
CA ALA A 51 8.33 7.40 -1.39
C ALA A 51 8.96 7.10 -2.76
N LEU A 52 8.22 6.47 -3.67
CA LEU A 52 8.71 6.12 -5.00
C LEU A 52 8.59 7.29 -5.99
N LYS A 53 7.48 8.02 -5.93
CA LYS A 53 7.26 9.19 -6.78
C LYS A 53 6.24 10.15 -6.17
N ASN A 54 6.25 11.37 -6.67
CA ASN A 54 5.18 12.32 -6.40
C ASN A 54 3.91 11.88 -7.15
N TYR A 55 2.77 11.88 -6.45
CA TYR A 55 1.48 11.48 -7.02
C TYR A 55 0.49 12.65 -7.01
N LYS A 56 -0.39 12.70 -8.02
CA LYS A 56 -1.60 13.52 -7.95
C LYS A 56 -2.65 12.81 -7.10
N LYS A 57 -3.54 13.56 -6.45
CA LYS A 57 -4.65 12.99 -5.64
C LYS A 57 -5.47 11.91 -6.39
N PRO A 58 -5.97 12.13 -7.61
CA PRO A 58 -6.73 11.11 -8.33
C PRO A 58 -5.90 9.88 -8.72
N GLU A 59 -4.63 10.06 -9.09
CA GLU A 59 -3.72 8.95 -9.43
C GLU A 59 -3.42 8.08 -8.21
N LEU A 60 -3.13 8.73 -7.07
CA LEU A 60 -2.89 8.05 -5.81
C LEU A 60 -4.12 7.25 -5.39
N LEU A 61 -5.31 7.86 -5.49
CA LEU A 61 -6.56 7.19 -5.17
C LEU A 61 -6.81 5.96 -6.07
N ALA A 62 -6.55 6.08 -7.38
CA ALA A 62 -6.67 4.96 -8.30
C ALA A 62 -5.73 3.80 -7.94
N ARG A 63 -4.49 4.09 -7.52
CA ARG A 63 -3.54 3.08 -7.06
C ARG A 63 -4.01 2.41 -5.77
N LEU A 64 -4.45 3.20 -4.79
CA LEU A 64 -5.01 2.68 -3.54
C LEU A 64 -6.22 1.76 -3.80
N TYR A 65 -7.09 2.09 -4.75
CA TYR A 65 -8.20 1.19 -5.13
C TYR A 65 -7.73 -0.15 -5.70
N ARG A 66 -6.69 -0.14 -6.55
CA ARG A 66 -6.10 -1.37 -7.10
C ARG A 66 -5.50 -2.27 -6.03
N ASP A 67 -5.00 -1.68 -4.96
CA ASP A 67 -4.42 -2.41 -3.82
C ASP A 67 -5.51 -2.96 -2.86
N GLY A 68 -6.80 -2.76 -3.18
CA GLY A 68 -7.94 -3.26 -2.41
C GLY A 68 -8.40 -2.32 -1.29
N ILE A 69 -8.05 -1.03 -1.37
CA ILE A 69 -8.38 -0.03 -0.35
C ILE A 69 -9.66 0.70 -0.75
N TYR A 70 -10.66 0.66 0.11
CA TYR A 70 -12.03 1.05 -0.24
C TYR A 70 -12.37 2.51 0.09
N ARG A 71 -13.44 3.00 -0.56
CA ARG A 71 -13.96 4.38 -0.55
C ARG A 71 -14.07 5.04 0.83
N LYS A 72 -14.28 4.27 1.90
CA LYS A 72 -14.42 4.79 3.27
C LYS A 72 -13.19 5.58 3.75
N ASP A 73 -12.01 5.25 3.23
CA ASP A 73 -10.78 5.94 3.61
C ASP A 73 -10.48 7.14 2.67
N LYS A 74 -11.34 7.42 1.68
CA LYS A 74 -11.14 8.51 0.71
C LYS A 74 -11.16 9.88 1.37
N ASP A 75 -12.05 10.07 2.35
CA ASP A 75 -12.16 11.34 3.06
C ASP A 75 -10.97 11.54 4.01
N CYS A 76 -10.42 10.43 4.53
CA CYS A 76 -9.16 10.44 5.29
C CYS A 76 -7.93 10.70 4.41
N LEU A 77 -7.97 10.44 3.09
CA LEU A 77 -6.83 10.66 2.19
C LEU A 77 -6.33 12.11 2.24
N ALA A 78 -7.25 13.08 2.24
CA ALA A 78 -6.88 14.49 2.27
C ALA A 78 -6.14 14.84 3.58
N ILE A 79 -6.65 14.35 4.71
CA ILE A 79 -6.07 14.55 6.04
C ILE A 79 -4.69 13.91 6.11
N VAL A 80 -4.57 12.66 5.64
CA VAL A 80 -3.30 11.92 5.61
C VAL A 80 -2.29 12.63 4.72
N LEU A 81 -2.68 13.07 3.52
CA LEU A 81 -1.80 13.81 2.62
C LEU A 81 -1.28 15.10 3.22
N GLN A 82 -2.11 15.85 3.95
CA GLN A 82 -1.66 17.06 4.64
C GLN A 82 -0.61 16.75 5.72
N GLN A 83 -0.74 15.61 6.40
CA GLN A 83 0.20 15.17 7.41
C GLN A 83 1.50 14.64 6.81
N VAL A 84 1.43 13.83 5.74
CA VAL A 84 2.58 13.08 5.24
C VAL A 84 3.26 13.68 4.02
N ALA A 85 2.60 14.62 3.34
CA ALA A 85 3.08 15.17 2.08
C ALA A 85 2.99 16.69 2.03
N THR A 86 3.79 17.28 1.15
CA THR A 86 3.71 18.69 0.77
C THR A 86 3.02 18.77 -0.59
N LEU A 87 1.95 19.56 -0.69
CA LEU A 87 1.27 19.82 -1.96
C LEU A 87 2.08 20.84 -2.76
N ASN A 88 2.44 20.48 -3.99
CA ASN A 88 2.97 21.41 -4.97
C ASN A 88 1.79 22.05 -5.74
N PRO A 89 1.53 23.35 -5.55
CA PRO A 89 0.39 24.03 -6.18
C PRO A 89 0.54 24.20 -7.70
N LYS A 90 1.76 24.09 -8.24
CA LYS A 90 2.02 24.22 -9.67
C LYS A 90 1.38 23.08 -10.47
N ASP A 91 1.54 21.86 -9.98
CA ASP A 91 1.19 20.63 -10.72
C ASP A 91 0.17 19.76 -9.97
N ASN A 92 -0.29 20.20 -8.80
CA ASN A 92 -1.15 19.46 -7.87
C ASN A 92 -0.60 18.08 -7.49
N THR A 93 0.72 18.00 -7.35
CA THR A 93 1.43 16.79 -6.94
C THR A 93 1.74 16.82 -5.46
N TYR A 94 1.66 15.67 -4.82
CA TYR A 94 2.01 15.49 -3.42
C TYR A 94 3.39 14.85 -3.37
N ALA A 95 4.32 15.49 -2.65
CA ALA A 95 5.67 14.99 -2.40
C ALA A 95 5.81 14.54 -0.94
N LEU A 96 6.43 13.40 -0.69
CA LEU A 96 6.62 12.89 0.67
C LEU A 96 7.50 13.84 1.50
N LYS A 97 7.13 14.09 2.76
CA LYS A 97 7.95 14.89 3.68
C LYS A 97 9.19 14.14 4.14
N ASP A 98 10.30 14.87 4.28
CA ASP A 98 11.62 14.28 4.49
C ASP A 98 11.76 13.50 5.81
N TYR A 99 11.10 13.98 6.87
CA TYR A 99 11.12 13.28 8.16
C TYR A 99 10.40 11.92 8.13
N LEU A 100 9.62 11.61 7.09
CA LEU A 100 8.97 10.31 6.92
C LEU A 100 9.81 9.34 6.10
N LEU A 101 10.93 9.77 5.55
CA LEU A 101 11.83 8.87 4.83
C LEU A 101 12.36 7.76 5.75
N LYS A 102 12.48 8.04 7.06
CA LYS A 102 12.85 7.08 8.10
C LYS A 102 11.76 6.05 8.43
N ASP A 103 10.49 6.35 8.10
CA ASP A 103 9.34 5.46 8.34
C ASP A 103 9.15 4.47 7.17
N ILE A 104 9.95 4.56 6.10
CA ILE A 104 9.83 3.72 4.91
C ILE A 104 10.45 2.34 5.17
N GLN A 105 9.70 1.29 4.82
CA GLN A 105 10.16 -0.10 4.90
C GLN A 105 10.67 -0.58 3.54
N ARG A 106 11.94 -1.01 3.47
CA ARG A 106 12.56 -1.51 2.23
C ARG A 106 12.00 -2.86 1.78
N ASP A 107 11.56 -3.68 2.73
CA ASP A 107 10.94 -4.99 2.48
C ASP A 107 9.42 -4.92 2.29
N TRP A 108 8.91 -3.74 1.92
CA TRP A 108 7.51 -3.55 1.59
C TRP A 108 7.09 -4.46 0.43
N ARG A 109 6.11 -5.34 0.68
CA ARG A 109 5.62 -6.32 -0.32
C ARG A 109 4.94 -5.69 -1.54
N GLY A 110 4.64 -4.40 -1.51
CA GLY A 110 4.14 -3.66 -2.67
C GLY A 110 5.24 -3.07 -3.56
N TYR A 111 6.52 -3.24 -3.19
CA TYR A 111 7.66 -2.89 -4.03
C TYR A 111 8.14 -4.09 -4.80
N ASP A 112 8.23 -3.92 -6.11
CA ASP A 112 8.94 -4.86 -6.97
C ASP A 112 10.47 -4.66 -6.87
N GLY A 113 11.27 -5.55 -7.46
CA GLY A 113 12.74 -5.44 -7.46
C GLY A 113 13.24 -4.11 -8.06
N ALA A 114 12.55 -3.58 -9.07
CA ALA A 114 12.82 -2.25 -9.62
C ALA A 114 12.47 -1.13 -8.63
N ASP A 115 11.34 -1.22 -7.95
CA ASP A 115 10.89 -0.22 -6.98
C ASP A 115 11.84 -0.14 -5.78
N LYS A 116 12.37 -1.27 -5.33
CA LYS A 116 13.36 -1.32 -4.23
C LYS A 116 14.64 -0.58 -4.59
N GLN A 117 15.17 -0.80 -5.79
CA GLN A 117 16.35 -0.10 -6.29
C GLN A 117 16.09 1.40 -6.45
N LEU A 118 14.92 1.77 -7.00
CA LEU A 118 14.51 3.16 -7.13
C LEU A 118 14.41 3.84 -5.76
N LEU A 119 13.82 3.16 -4.77
CA LEU A 119 13.71 3.68 -3.42
C LEU A 119 15.09 3.93 -2.80
N GLU A 120 16.03 2.99 -2.96
CA GLU A 120 17.39 3.14 -2.45
C GLU A 120 18.11 4.36 -3.07
N LEU A 121 17.93 4.56 -4.38
CA LEU A 121 18.46 5.73 -5.09
C LEU A 121 17.86 7.04 -4.55
N ILE A 122 16.54 7.09 -4.35
CA ILE A 122 15.83 8.26 -3.82
C ILE A 122 16.28 8.57 -2.39
N LEU A 123 16.36 7.55 -1.53
CA LEU A 123 16.79 7.69 -0.14
C LEU A 123 18.22 8.21 -0.04
N SER A 124 19.14 7.64 -0.83
CA SER A 124 20.52 8.10 -0.90
C SER A 124 20.56 9.57 -1.32
N ARG A 125 19.95 9.91 -2.47
CA ARG A 125 19.95 11.30 -2.97
C ARG A 125 19.35 12.29 -1.98
N LYS A 126 18.20 11.98 -1.36
CA LYS A 126 17.53 12.93 -0.44
C LYS A 126 18.27 13.08 0.89
N LEU A 127 18.83 12.00 1.43
CA LEU A 127 19.59 12.07 2.69
C LEU A 127 20.89 12.85 2.50
N ASN A 128 21.58 12.67 1.37
CA ASN A 128 22.79 13.41 1.05
C ASN A 128 22.53 14.86 0.63
N SER A 129 21.40 15.14 -0.04
CA SER A 129 21.05 16.51 -0.44
C SER A 129 20.64 17.40 0.74
N SER A 130 20.05 16.82 1.81
CA SER A 130 19.77 17.60 3.03
C SER A 130 21.03 18.14 3.71
N GLN A 131 22.22 17.61 3.36
CA GLN A 131 23.51 18.06 3.88
C GLN A 131 24.18 19.11 3.00
N ASN A 132 23.71 19.34 1.76
CA ASN A 132 24.33 20.29 0.83
C ASN A 132 23.57 21.60 0.64
N ALA A 133 22.36 21.73 1.19
CA ALA A 133 21.58 22.98 1.14
C ALA A 133 22.14 24.11 2.03
N THR A 134 23.34 23.93 2.59
CA THR A 134 24.11 24.97 3.29
C THR A 134 25.55 25.03 2.78
N SER A 135 25.79 24.83 1.48
CA SER A 135 27.06 25.24 0.88
C SER A 135 26.97 25.32 -0.65
N THR A 136 26.35 26.37 -1.18
CA THR A 136 26.79 26.92 -2.46
C THR A 136 27.22 28.35 -2.19
N GLY A 137 28.46 28.47 -1.73
CA GLY A 137 29.19 29.72 -1.72
C GLY A 137 29.28 30.26 -3.14
N HIS A 138 29.01 31.55 -3.26
CA HIS A 138 29.81 32.51 -4.01
C HIS A 138 30.65 31.88 -5.14
N SER A 139 30.03 31.64 -6.30
CA SER A 139 30.78 31.62 -7.55
C SER A 139 31.07 33.07 -7.92
N GLU A 140 32.15 33.58 -7.35
CA GLU A 140 32.75 34.83 -7.77
C GLU A 140 33.18 34.71 -9.23
N SER A 141 32.60 35.56 -10.06
CA SER A 141 33.01 35.77 -11.45
C SER A 141 34.50 36.13 -11.52
N PRO A 142 35.32 35.49 -12.36
CA PRO A 142 36.59 36.08 -12.72
C PRO A 142 36.32 37.22 -13.71
N VAL A 143 36.28 38.45 -13.21
CA VAL A 143 36.59 39.63 -14.02
C VAL A 143 38.06 39.52 -14.38
N THR A 144 38.36 39.00 -15.57
CA THR A 144 39.67 39.20 -16.18
C THR A 144 39.74 40.65 -16.63
N SER A 145 40.37 41.48 -15.80
CA SER A 145 40.98 42.74 -16.23
C SER A 145 42.02 42.40 -17.30
N GLU A 146 41.79 42.80 -18.55
CA GLU A 146 42.88 42.95 -19.50
C GLU A 146 43.08 44.44 -19.74
N LYS A 147 44.24 44.89 -19.28
CA LYS A 147 44.68 46.27 -19.18
C LYS A 147 45.36 46.66 -20.49
N ASP A 148 44.84 47.72 -21.06
CA ASP A 148 45.43 48.58 -22.10
C ASP A 148 46.93 48.85 -21.89
N ALA A 149 47.74 48.69 -22.94
CA ALA A 149 48.99 49.41 -23.12
C ALA A 149 49.37 49.50 -24.62
N PRO A 150 49.84 50.67 -25.09
CA PRO A 150 50.17 50.94 -26.49
C PRO A 150 51.66 50.75 -26.80
N SER A 151 51.98 50.43 -28.06
CA SER A 151 53.25 50.74 -28.74
C SER A 151 53.04 50.71 -30.25
#